data_AF-A0AAJ6F205-F1
#
_entry.id   AF-A0AAJ6F205-F1
#
_cell.length_a   1.000
_cell.length_b   1.000
_cell.length_c   1.000
_cell.angle_alpha   90.00
_cell.angle_beta   90.00
_cell.angle_gamma   90.00
#
_symmetry.space_group_name_H-M   'P 1'
#
loop_
_entity.id
_entity.type
_entity.pdbx_description
1 polymer ?
#
loop_
_entity_poly.entity_id
_entity_poly.type
_entity_poly.pdbx_seq_one_letter_code
_entity_poly.pdbx_strand_id
1 'polypeptide(L)'
;MAIETLTIAIWNDEDAHGDPLPLQLVDALQDFGRSRATKLLIRRGQESDVRCELRVPLLRDCRVRSDELARAWGKVWRAAIDAAHPGDRFSIDLHVGPDSRLVVQAERSS
;
A
#
# COMPACT_ATOMS: atom_id res chain seq x y z
N MET A 1 -9.71 -0.31 -14.50
CA MET A 1 -8.56 -1.10 -15.01
C MET A 1 -7.42 -0.95 -14.01
N ALA A 2 -6.81 -2.06 -13.59
CA ALA A 2 -5.67 -2.03 -12.65
C ALA A 2 -4.42 -1.46 -13.34
N ILE A 3 -3.71 -0.58 -12.64
CA ILE A 3 -2.44 0.03 -13.09
C ILE A 3 -1.26 -0.85 -12.67
N GLU A 4 -1.26 -1.28 -11.41
CA GLU A 4 -0.22 -2.12 -10.81
C GLU A 4 -0.85 -2.93 -9.67
N THR A 5 -0.36 -4.15 -9.44
CA THR A 5 -0.87 -5.05 -8.39
C THR A 5 0.27 -5.86 -7.81
N LEU A 6 0.41 -5.82 -6.49
CA LEU A 6 1.40 -6.60 -5.77
C LEU A 6 0.75 -7.36 -4.63
N THR A 7 1.32 -8.50 -4.27
CA THR A 7 0.86 -9.32 -3.15
C THR A 7 1.97 -9.47 -2.12
N ILE A 8 1.63 -9.22 -0.85
CA ILE A 8 2.53 -9.44 0.28
C ILE A 8 1.95 -10.48 1.22
N ALA A 9 2.82 -11.10 2.03
CA ALA A 9 2.40 -12.13 2.97
C ALA A 9 1.61 -11.50 4.14
N ILE A 10 0.52 -12.16 4.54
CA ILE A 10 -0.10 -11.94 5.85
C ILE A 10 0.55 -12.96 6.79
N TRP A 11 1.03 -12.47 7.93
CA TRP A 11 1.78 -13.25 8.89
C TRP A 11 0.87 -13.75 10.02
N ASN A 12 1.07 -15.01 10.41
CA ASN A 12 0.46 -15.60 11.60
C ASN A 12 1.49 -15.64 12.74
N ASP A 13 1.02 -15.60 13.99
CA ASP A 13 1.86 -15.47 15.18
C ASP A 13 2.84 -16.65 15.40
N GLU A 14 2.67 -17.77 14.69
CA GLU A 14 3.51 -18.96 14.80
C GLU A 14 4.90 -18.79 14.13
N ASP A 15 5.09 -17.78 13.28
CA ASP A 15 6.29 -17.62 12.43
C ASP A 15 7.38 -16.68 13.01
N ALA A 16 7.29 -16.29 14.29
CA ALA A 16 8.18 -15.31 14.91
C ALA A 16 9.57 -15.89 15.28
N HIS A 17 10.48 -15.98 14.32
CA HIS A 17 11.89 -16.33 14.55
C HIS A 17 12.81 -15.11 14.45
N GLY A 18 13.01 -14.39 15.56
CA GLY A 18 14.12 -13.43 15.75
C GLY A 18 14.10 -12.13 14.92
N ASP A 19 13.23 -12.03 13.91
CA ASP A 19 13.00 -10.84 13.09
C ASP A 19 12.06 -9.83 13.79
N PRO A 20 12.05 -8.55 13.38
CA PRO A 20 11.08 -7.59 13.89
C PRO A 20 9.66 -8.11 13.66
N LEU A 21 8.87 -8.12 14.74
CA LEU A 21 7.53 -8.68 14.72
C LEU A 21 6.67 -8.00 13.65
N PRO A 22 5.90 -8.76 12.86
CA PRO A 22 4.89 -8.22 11.97
C PRO A 22 3.94 -7.28 12.72
N LEU A 23 3.63 -6.14 12.10
CA LEU A 23 2.73 -5.15 12.67
C LEU A 23 1.31 -5.40 12.19
N GLN A 24 0.31 -4.99 12.98
CA GLN A 24 -1.05 -4.87 12.47
C GLN A 24 -1.06 -3.93 11.27
N LEU A 25 -1.87 -4.25 10.25
CA LEU A 25 -1.90 -3.50 8.99
C LEU A 25 -2.06 -1.99 9.22
N VAL A 26 -2.96 -1.59 10.13
CA VAL A 26 -3.17 -0.17 10.46
C VAL A 26 -1.90 0.48 11.03
N ASP A 27 -1.18 -0.21 11.91
CA ASP A 27 0.06 0.31 12.50
C ASP A 27 1.18 0.41 11.46
N ALA A 28 1.31 -0.61 10.59
CA ALA A 28 2.25 -0.59 9.48
C ALA A 28 1.97 0.58 8.51
N LEU A 29 0.70 0.90 8.26
CA LEU A 29 0.29 2.05 7.44
C LEU A 29 0.57 3.39 8.11
N GLN A 30 0.41 3.48 9.44
CA GLN A 30 0.79 4.68 10.18
C GLN A 30 2.30 4.94 10.09
N ASP A 31 3.12 3.89 10.22
CA ASP A 31 4.57 3.99 10.06
C ASP A 31 4.95 4.44 8.65
N PHE A 32 4.31 3.86 7.64
CA PHE A 32 4.48 4.29 6.25
C PHE A 32 4.11 5.77 6.08
N GLY A 33 2.96 6.22 6.60
CA GLY A 33 2.52 7.62 6.52
C GLY A 33 3.46 8.62 7.18
N ARG A 34 4.22 8.19 8.20
CA ARG A 34 5.24 9.02 8.88
C ARG A 34 6.55 9.12 8.10
N SER A 35 6.81 8.17 7.20
CA SER A 35 8.09 8.07 6.49
C SER A 35 8.36 9.25 5.54
N ARG A 36 9.65 9.62 5.40
CA ARG A 36 10.07 10.67 4.46
C ARG A 36 9.77 10.28 3.01
N ALA A 37 9.94 9.00 2.67
CA ALA A 37 9.68 8.50 1.32
C ALA A 37 8.20 8.68 0.92
N THR A 38 7.28 8.39 1.84
CA THR A 38 5.83 8.59 1.61
C THR A 38 5.48 10.05 1.45
N LYS A 39 6.03 10.94 2.28
CA LYS A 39 5.83 12.39 2.12
C LYS A 39 6.30 12.90 0.75
N LEU A 40 7.40 12.34 0.23
CA LEU A 40 7.87 12.66 -1.12
C LEU A 40 6.92 12.15 -2.20
N LEU A 41 6.34 10.96 -2.05
CA LEU A 41 5.33 10.43 -2.99
C LEU A 41 4.05 11.27 -2.99
N ILE A 42 3.56 11.67 -1.82
CA ILE A 42 2.41 12.56 -1.67
C ILE A 42 2.67 13.88 -2.39
N ARG A 43 3.83 14.49 -2.12
CA ARG A 43 4.23 15.74 -2.77
C ARG A 43 4.34 15.60 -4.28
N ARG A 44 4.93 14.51 -4.78
CA ARG A 44 5.04 14.24 -6.21
C ARG A 44 3.67 14.14 -6.88
N GLY A 45 2.72 13.47 -6.23
CA GLY A 45 1.33 13.39 -6.71
C GLY A 45 0.69 14.78 -6.81
N GLN A 46 0.85 15.62 -5.78
CA GLN A 46 0.36 16.99 -5.77
C GLN A 46 1.00 17.87 -6.86
N GLU A 47 2.32 17.80 -7.03
CA GLU A 47 3.04 18.54 -8.07
C GLU A 47 2.65 18.11 -9.49
N SER A 48 2.13 16.89 -9.65
CA SER A 48 1.65 16.36 -10.93
C SER A 48 0.15 16.56 -11.15
N ASP A 49 -0.55 17.24 -10.23
CA ASP A 49 -2.02 17.37 -10.17
C ASP A 49 -2.76 16.02 -10.23
N VAL A 50 -2.23 14.99 -9.56
CA VAL A 50 -2.84 13.66 -9.50
C VAL A 50 -3.37 13.40 -8.09
N ARG A 51 -4.63 12.98 -7.99
CA ARG A 51 -5.30 12.69 -6.71
C ARG A 51 -5.32 11.18 -6.42
N CYS A 52 -4.98 10.81 -5.19
CA CYS A 52 -5.03 9.44 -4.70
C CYS A 52 -6.12 9.28 -3.65
N GLU A 53 -7.00 8.30 -3.83
CA GLU A 53 -7.81 7.73 -2.75
C GLU A 53 -7.15 6.48 -2.20
N LEU A 54 -7.45 6.16 -0.95
CA LEU A 54 -6.96 4.97 -0.28
C LEU A 54 -8.12 4.21 0.35
N ARG A 55 -8.26 2.92 0.03
CA ARG A 55 -9.17 1.99 0.70
C ARG A 55 -8.37 0.93 1.45
N VAL A 56 -8.59 0.87 2.77
CA VAL A 56 -7.92 -0.08 3.67
C VAL A 56 -8.98 -0.96 4.31
N PRO A 57 -8.79 -2.29 4.35
CA PRO A 57 -9.75 -3.18 4.96
C PRO A 57 -9.56 -3.14 6.49
N LEU A 58 -10.65 -2.98 7.23
CA LEU A 58 -10.63 -2.99 8.69
C LEU A 58 -10.62 -4.44 9.20
N LEU A 59 -9.45 -5.08 9.10
CA LEU A 59 -9.24 -6.47 9.52
C LEU A 59 -8.50 -6.50 10.86
N ARG A 60 -8.98 -7.34 11.80
CA ARG A 60 -8.37 -7.50 13.13
C ARG A 60 -7.12 -8.37 13.13
N ASP A 61 -7.04 -9.31 12.18
CA ASP A 61 -6.00 -10.34 12.11
C ASP A 61 -5.21 -10.23 10.80
N CYS A 62 -4.77 -9.02 10.46
CA CYS A 62 -3.94 -8.78 9.26
C CYS A 62 -2.60 -8.22 9.69
N ARG A 63 -1.66 -9.11 10.04
CA ARG A 63 -0.29 -8.71 10.36
C ARG A 63 0.59 -8.77 9.12
N VAL A 64 1.42 -7.77 8.95
CA VAL A 64 2.31 -7.64 7.79
C VAL A 64 3.68 -7.13 8.22
N ARG A 65 4.70 -7.49 7.45
CA ARG A 65 6.01 -6.87 7.59
C ARG A 65 5.95 -5.44 7.05
N SER A 66 6.32 -4.47 7.89
CA SER A 66 6.28 -3.04 7.55
C SER A 66 7.15 -2.72 6.33
N ASP A 67 8.30 -3.37 6.19
CA ASP A 67 9.22 -3.15 5.07
C ASP A 67 8.71 -3.73 3.74
N GLU A 68 8.05 -4.90 3.78
CA GLU A 68 7.39 -5.47 2.61
C GLU A 68 6.22 -4.59 2.16
N LEU A 69 5.38 -4.15 3.10
CA LEU A 69 4.27 -3.24 2.83
C LEU A 69 4.78 -1.92 2.23
N ALA A 70 5.79 -1.31 2.84
CA ALA A 70 6.36 -0.05 2.36
C ALA A 70 6.92 -0.16 0.93
N ARG A 71 7.59 -1.29 0.60
CA ARG A 71 8.10 -1.56 -0.74
C ARG A 71 6.98 -1.76 -1.75
N ALA A 72 6.01 -2.61 -1.44
CA ALA A 72 4.88 -2.90 -2.31
C ALA A 72 4.06 -1.62 -2.56
N TRP A 73 3.74 -0.90 -1.50
CA TRP A 73 3.00 0.35 -1.58
C TRP A 73 3.75 1.41 -2.38
N GLY A 74 5.03 1.62 -2.10
CA GLY A 74 5.85 2.61 -2.80
C GLY A 74 5.92 2.33 -4.31
N LYS A 75 5.98 1.06 -4.71
CA LYS A 75 5.95 0.64 -6.12
C LYS A 75 4.58 0.91 -6.75
N VAL A 76 3.49 0.48 -6.10
CA VAL A 76 2.11 0.66 -6.59
C VAL A 76 1.77 2.15 -6.75
N TRP A 77 2.06 2.97 -5.74
CA TRP A 77 1.80 4.42 -5.79
C TRP A 77 2.63 5.10 -6.87
N ARG A 78 3.92 4.76 -6.99
CA ARG A 78 4.79 5.34 -8.02
C ARG A 78 4.28 5.00 -9.42
N ALA A 79 3.92 3.73 -9.67
CA ALA A 79 3.35 3.31 -10.94
C ALA A 79 2.05 4.07 -11.27
N ALA A 80 1.18 4.30 -10.27
CA ALA A 80 -0.03 5.07 -10.45
C ALA A 80 0.23 6.53 -10.85
N ILE A 81 1.19 7.20 -10.20
CA ILE A 81 1.60 8.57 -10.56
C ILE A 81 2.21 8.60 -11.96
N ASP A 82 3.10 7.65 -12.29
CA ASP A 82 3.80 7.62 -13.57
C ASP A 82 2.86 7.34 -14.75
N ALA A 83 1.75 6.64 -14.51
CA ALA A 83 0.74 6.32 -15.52
C ALA A 83 -0.42 7.34 -15.61
N ALA A 84 -0.41 8.38 -14.77
CA ALA A 84 -1.48 9.37 -14.67
C ALA A 84 -1.17 10.65 -15.47
N HIS A 85 -2.22 11.33 -15.91
CA HIS A 85 -2.17 12.68 -16.45
C HIS A 85 -2.60 13.70 -15.39
N PRO A 86 -2.21 14.99 -15.53
CA PRO A 86 -2.74 16.05 -14.67
C PRO A 86 -4.27 16.06 -14.65
N GLY A 87 -4.85 16.12 -13.46
CA GLY A 87 -6.29 16.03 -13.20
C GLY A 87 -6.81 14.61 -12.95
N ASP A 88 -6.01 13.56 -13.21
CA ASP A 88 -6.42 12.17 -12.99
C ASP A 88 -6.59 11.85 -11.51
N ARG A 89 -7.45 10.86 -11.26
CA ARG A 89 -7.67 10.27 -9.94
C ARG A 89 -7.41 8.77 -10.00
N PHE A 90 -6.77 8.24 -8.96
CA PHE A 90 -6.63 6.80 -8.76
C PHE A 90 -6.95 6.40 -7.32
N SER A 91 -7.34 5.15 -7.14
CA SER A 91 -7.47 4.50 -5.83
C SER A 91 -6.34 3.51 -5.65
N ILE A 92 -5.78 3.48 -4.44
CA ILE A 92 -5.00 2.33 -3.96
C ILE A 92 -5.91 1.53 -3.05
N ASP A 93 -6.19 0.29 -3.44
CA ASP A 93 -7.05 -0.62 -2.72
C ASP A 93 -6.23 -1.73 -2.08
N LEU A 94 -6.50 -1.96 -0.80
CA LEU A 94 -5.97 -3.07 -0.03
C LEU A 94 -7.08 -4.04 0.25
N HIS A 95 -6.84 -5.31 -0.03
CA HIS A 95 -7.79 -6.39 0.26
C HIS A 95 -7.06 -7.72 0.44
N VAL A 96 -7.72 -8.67 1.09
CA VAL A 96 -7.20 -10.04 1.21
C VAL A 96 -7.60 -10.83 -0.03
N GLY A 97 -6.61 -11.37 -0.72
CA GLY A 97 -6.80 -12.23 -1.89
C GLY A 97 -7.07 -13.70 -1.50
N PRO A 98 -7.35 -14.56 -2.49
CA PRO A 98 -7.77 -15.95 -2.28
C PRO A 98 -6.76 -16.85 -1.54
N ASP A 99 -5.49 -16.44 -1.45
CA ASP A 99 -4.41 -17.19 -0.77
C ASP A 99 -4.06 -16.64 0.62
N SER A 100 -4.99 -15.91 1.27
CA SER A 100 -4.72 -15.20 2.54
C SER A 100 -3.50 -14.26 2.43
N ARG A 101 -3.29 -13.68 1.25
CA ARG A 101 -2.25 -12.68 0.99
C ARG A 101 -2.88 -11.30 0.91
N LEU A 102 -2.17 -10.29 1.37
CA LEU A 102 -2.62 -8.92 1.22
C LEU A 102 -2.28 -8.45 -0.20
N VAL A 103 -3.30 -8.10 -0.94
CA VAL A 103 -3.19 -7.48 -2.27
C VAL A 103 -3.15 -5.97 -2.09
N VAL A 104 -2.16 -5.33 -2.72
CA VAL A 104 -2.03 -3.88 -2.84
C VAL A 104 -2.15 -3.53 -4.31
N GLN A 105 -3.23 -2.84 -4.69
CA GLN A 105 -3.56 -2.59 -6.08
C GLN A 105 -3.82 -1.10 -6.32
N ALA A 106 -3.27 -0.55 -7.40
CA ALA A 106 -3.68 0.75 -7.92
C ALA A 106 -4.66 0.57 -9.07
N GLU A 107 -5.70 1.39 -9.10
CA GLU A 107 -6.67 1.45 -10.19
C GLU A 107 -7.00 2.90 -10.52
N ARG A 108 -7.29 3.20 -11.79
CA ARG A 108 -7.85 4.52 -12.14
C ARG A 108 -9.26 4.63 -11.57
N SER A 109 -9.54 5.72 -10.87
CA SER A 109 -10.88 6.05 -10.43
C SER A 109 -11.63 6.67 -11.60
N SER A 110 -12.78 6.10 -11.94
CA SER A 110 -13.70 6.64 -12.95
C SER A 110 -14.34 7.96 -12.51
#